data_AF-B7Q225-F1
#
_entry.id   AF-B7Q225-F1
#
_cell.length_a   1.000
_cell.length_b   1.000
_cell.length_c   1.000
_cell.angle_alpha   90.00
_cell.angle_beta   90.00
_cell.angle_gamma   90.00
#
_symmetry.space_group_name_H-M   'P 1'
#
loop_
_entity.id
_entity.type
_entity.pdbx_description
1 polymer ?
#
loop_
_entity_poly.entity_id
_entity_poly.type
_entity_poly.pdbx_seq_one_letter_code
_entity_poly.pdbx_strand_id
1 'polypeptide(L)'
;MTGSYDVLTKSRFEQQAFRTELVEQLLGLDGAESAHLPPGPEQLQHKPQRMEKRRNCKMCYDDSKVEHKTKVFCSTCDLYLCFTTSRNCFAQWHDMNATTAGAMR
;
A
#
# COMPACT_ATOMS: atom_id res chain seq x y z
N MET A 1 19.68 50.49 -12.40
CA MET A 1 19.41 49.08 -12.77
C MET A 1 18.96 48.34 -11.51
N THR A 2 17.66 48.37 -11.16
CA THR A 2 17.13 47.69 -9.95
C THR A 2 15.75 47.04 -10.16
N GLY A 3 14.98 47.44 -11.17
CA GLY A 3 13.57 47.02 -11.32
C GLY A 3 13.27 45.56 -11.68
N SER A 4 14.27 44.72 -12.00
CA SER A 4 14.02 43.31 -12.38
C SER A 4 14.02 42.34 -11.20
N TYR A 5 14.71 42.66 -10.11
CA TYR A 5 14.73 41.82 -8.90
C TYR A 5 13.45 42.00 -8.08
N ASP A 6 12.94 43.23 -8.00
CA ASP A 6 11.75 43.58 -7.21
C ASP A 6 10.45 42.91 -7.73
N VAL A 7 10.31 42.75 -9.05
CA VAL A 7 9.13 42.12 -9.67
C VAL A 7 9.12 40.60 -9.46
N LEU A 8 10.29 39.95 -9.52
CA LEU A 8 10.41 38.50 -9.33
C LEU A 8 10.20 38.10 -7.86
N THR A 9 10.70 38.90 -6.92
CA THR A 9 10.43 38.70 -5.49
C THR A 9 8.96 38.94 -5.20
N LYS A 10 8.36 40.00 -5.75
CA LYS A 10 6.94 40.31 -5.57
C LYS A 10 6.04 39.19 -6.09
N SER A 11 6.29 38.67 -7.31
CA SER A 11 5.51 37.56 -7.86
C SER A 11 5.69 36.25 -7.09
N ARG A 12 6.86 36.01 -6.49
CA ARG A 12 7.11 34.87 -5.61
C ARG A 12 6.35 35.00 -4.29
N PHE A 13 6.35 36.18 -3.68
CA PHE A 13 5.59 36.47 -2.46
C PHE A 13 4.08 36.40 -2.71
N GLU A 14 3.60 36.90 -3.85
CA GLU A 14 2.20 36.82 -4.26
C GLU A 14 1.76 35.36 -4.50
N GLN A 15 2.58 34.55 -5.18
CA GLN A 15 2.32 33.12 -5.34
C GLN A 15 2.35 32.35 -4.01
N GLN A 16 3.25 32.72 -3.10
CA GLN A 16 3.32 32.09 -1.78
C GLN A 16 2.07 32.40 -0.95
N ALA A 17 1.67 33.67 -0.89
CA ALA A 17 0.45 34.08 -0.18
C ALA A 17 -0.80 33.40 -0.75
N PHE A 18 -0.93 33.37 -2.08
CA PHE A 18 -2.02 32.67 -2.77
C PHE A 18 -2.06 31.18 -2.43
N ARG A 19 -0.90 30.50 -2.43
CA ARG A 19 -0.82 29.07 -2.06
C ARG A 19 -1.19 28.83 -0.60
N THR A 20 -0.78 29.70 0.30
CA THR A 20 -1.12 29.59 1.73
C THR A 20 -2.63 29.77 1.94
N GLU A 21 -3.23 30.79 1.35
CA GLU A 21 -4.67 31.04 1.45
C GLU A 21 -5.50 29.89 0.84
N LEU A 22 -5.06 29.36 -0.30
CA LEU A 22 -5.72 28.20 -0.93
C LEU A 22 -5.68 26.96 -0.03
N VAL A 23 -4.56 26.71 0.66
CA VAL A 23 -4.45 25.58 1.59
C VAL A 23 -5.38 25.77 2.79
N GLU A 24 -5.47 26.97 3.36
CA GLU A 24 -6.39 27.27 4.45
C GLU A 24 -7.86 27.11 4.03
N GLN A 25 -8.22 27.56 2.83
CA GLN A 25 -9.56 27.36 2.26
C GLN A 25 -9.87 25.86 2.05
N LEU A 26 -8.93 25.08 1.51
CA LEU A 26 -9.11 23.64 1.32
C LEU A 26 -9.28 22.89 2.65
N LEU A 27 -8.46 23.20 3.66
CA LEU A 27 -8.56 22.60 4.99
C LEU A 27 -9.84 23.01 5.73
N GLY A 28 -10.34 24.23 5.50
CA GLY A 28 -11.61 24.71 6.07
C GLY A 28 -12.85 24.07 5.42
N LEU A 29 -12.72 23.51 4.21
CA LEU A 29 -13.79 22.79 3.51
C LEU A 29 -13.94 21.33 3.97
N ASP A 30 -12.97 20.79 4.71
CA ASP A 30 -13.02 19.44 5.30
C ASP A 30 -13.94 19.34 6.53
N GLY A 31 -14.72 20.39 6.83
CA GLY A 31 -15.80 20.39 7.81
C GLY A 31 -16.94 19.41 7.52
N ALA A 32 -16.91 18.70 6.39
CA ALA A 32 -17.64 17.46 6.17
C ALA A 32 -16.75 16.26 6.50
N GLU A 33 -16.48 16.10 7.80
CA GLU A 33 -16.25 14.81 8.46
C GLU A 33 -15.27 13.86 7.73
N SER A 34 -14.01 14.27 7.58
CA SER A 34 -12.93 13.28 7.58
C SER A 34 -12.77 12.79 9.00
N ALA A 35 -13.69 11.90 9.42
CA ALA A 35 -13.55 11.11 10.63
C ALA A 35 -12.22 10.38 10.50
N HIS A 36 -11.19 10.92 11.16
CA HIS A 36 -9.97 10.18 11.45
C HIS A 36 -10.40 9.05 12.39
N LEU A 37 -10.94 7.98 11.79
CA LEU A 37 -11.31 6.78 12.50
C LEU A 37 -10.06 6.35 13.26
N PRO A 38 -10.18 5.98 14.57
CA PRO A 38 -9.07 5.34 15.26
C PRO A 38 -8.55 4.22 14.34
N PRO A 39 -7.22 4.00 14.24
CA PRO A 39 -6.69 2.95 13.38
C PRO A 39 -7.51 1.70 13.67
N GLY A 40 -8.25 1.26 12.64
CA GLY A 40 -9.11 0.08 12.77
C GLY A 40 -8.27 -1.08 13.29
N PRO A 41 -8.90 -2.12 13.87
CA PRO A 41 -8.17 -3.27 14.39
C PRO A 41 -7.11 -3.68 13.37
N GLU A 42 -5.85 -3.73 13.82
CA GLU A 42 -4.67 -3.89 12.96
C GLU A 42 -4.86 -5.15 12.11
N GLN A 43 -5.34 -4.95 10.88
CA GLN A 43 -5.61 -6.07 9.98
C GLN A 43 -4.27 -6.71 9.68
N LEU A 44 -4.14 -8.03 9.89
CA LEU A 44 -2.95 -8.79 9.53
C LEU A 44 -2.67 -8.61 8.04
N GLN A 45 -1.77 -7.69 7.70
CA GLN A 45 -1.46 -7.37 6.32
C GLN A 45 -0.53 -8.44 5.75
N HIS A 46 -1.04 -9.20 4.78
CA HIS A 46 -0.24 -10.15 4.02
C HIS A 46 0.50 -9.42 2.90
N LYS A 47 1.82 -9.28 3.03
CA LYS A 47 2.66 -8.59 2.03
C LYS A 47 3.64 -9.57 1.38
N PRO A 48 3.74 -9.59 0.04
CA PRO A 48 4.70 -10.45 -0.65
C PRO A 48 6.12 -9.93 -0.41
N GLN A 49 6.97 -10.76 0.18
CA GLN A 49 8.39 -10.48 0.42
C GLN A 49 9.25 -11.29 -0.52
N ARG A 50 10.30 -10.67 -1.09
CA ARG A 50 11.24 -11.36 -1.99
C ARG A 50 12.45 -11.88 -1.19
N MET A 51 12.59 -13.19 -1.13
CA MET A 51 13.69 -13.89 -0.46
C MET A 51 14.80 -14.24 -1.44
N GLU A 52 16.03 -14.40 -0.94
CA GLU A 52 17.15 -14.77 -1.80
C GLU A 52 17.05 -16.23 -2.27
N LYS A 53 16.75 -17.14 -1.34
CA LYS A 53 16.58 -18.56 -1.64
C LYS A 53 15.18 -18.83 -2.22
N ARG A 54 15.14 -19.65 -3.27
CA ARG A 54 13.90 -20.18 -3.83
C ARG A 54 13.40 -21.39 -3.04
N ARG A 55 12.09 -21.52 -2.92
CA ARG A 55 11.36 -22.68 -2.35
C ARG A 55 10.15 -23.02 -3.19
N ASN A 56 9.55 -24.19 -2.95
CA ASN A 56 8.32 -24.61 -3.64
C ASN A 56 7.16 -23.70 -3.22
N CYS A 57 6.35 -23.29 -4.19
CA CYS A 57 5.04 -22.73 -3.93
C CYS A 57 4.18 -23.78 -3.24
N LYS A 58 3.68 -23.46 -2.04
CA LYS A 58 2.87 -24.38 -1.25
C LYS A 58 1.60 -24.80 -2.00
N MET A 59 0.84 -23.84 -2.51
CA MET A 59 -0.43 -24.10 -3.17
C MET A 59 -0.28 -24.96 -4.43
N CYS A 60 0.68 -24.66 -5.30
CA CYS A 60 0.94 -25.49 -6.49
C CYS A 60 1.31 -26.94 -6.14
N TYR A 61 2.12 -27.10 -5.10
CA TYR A 61 2.53 -28.42 -4.63
C TYR A 61 1.36 -29.18 -3.98
N ASP A 62 0.48 -28.48 -3.27
CA ASP A 62 -0.70 -29.07 -2.66
C ASP A 62 -1.71 -29.52 -3.74
N ASP A 63 -2.00 -28.67 -4.74
CA ASP A 63 -3.01 -28.90 -5.78
C ASP A 63 -2.60 -29.96 -6.81
N SER A 64 -1.35 -29.91 -7.26
CA SER A 64 -0.89 -30.67 -8.45
C SER A 64 0.37 -31.48 -8.22
N LYS A 65 0.98 -31.39 -7.02
CA LYS A 65 2.31 -31.96 -6.70
C LYS A 65 3.43 -31.46 -7.61
N VAL A 66 3.21 -30.35 -8.34
CA VAL A 66 4.23 -29.74 -9.20
C VAL A 66 5.11 -28.79 -8.38
N GLU A 67 6.42 -28.98 -8.51
CA GLU A 67 7.42 -28.14 -7.86
C GLU A 67 7.64 -26.80 -8.59
N HIS A 68 6.78 -25.83 -8.35
CA HIS A 68 7.00 -24.48 -8.84
C HIS A 68 7.82 -23.65 -7.85
N LYS A 69 9.08 -23.39 -8.19
CA LYS A 69 10.00 -22.60 -7.36
C LYS A 69 9.65 -21.11 -7.41
N THR A 70 9.58 -20.46 -6.26
CA THR A 70 9.31 -19.02 -6.10
C THR A 70 10.28 -18.39 -5.09
N LYS A 71 10.56 -17.09 -5.27
CA LYS A 71 11.28 -16.25 -4.28
C LYS A 71 10.30 -15.49 -3.37
N VAL A 72 8.99 -15.59 -3.60
CA VAL A 72 7.99 -14.82 -2.86
C VAL A 72 7.50 -15.58 -1.63
N PHE A 73 7.56 -14.91 -0.50
CA PHE A 73 7.28 -15.42 0.84
C PHE A 73 6.28 -14.49 1.53
N CYS A 74 5.36 -15.07 2.30
CA CYS A 74 4.46 -14.34 3.18
C CYS A 74 4.90 -14.58 4.62
N SER A 75 5.43 -13.56 5.30
CA SER A 75 5.88 -13.68 6.70
C SER A 75 4.75 -13.98 7.67
N THR A 76 3.55 -13.47 7.39
CA THR A 76 2.38 -13.68 8.22
C THR A 76 1.88 -15.13 8.20
N CYS A 77 2.07 -15.84 7.08
CA CYS A 77 1.64 -17.23 6.91
C CYS A 77 2.80 -18.24 6.91
N ASP A 78 4.03 -17.78 7.00
CA ASP A 78 5.26 -18.57 6.93
C ASP A 78 5.32 -19.54 5.74
N LEU A 79 5.03 -19.06 4.54
CA LEU A 79 4.96 -19.89 3.34
C LEU A 79 5.36 -19.17 2.06
N TYR A 80 5.78 -19.96 1.07
CA TYR A 80 6.19 -19.50 -0.25
C TYR A 80 5.06 -19.67 -1.26
N LEU A 81 4.78 -18.64 -2.06
CA LEU A 81 3.70 -18.63 -3.06
C LEU A 81 4.17 -18.03 -4.39
N CYS A 82 3.59 -18.48 -5.50
CA CYS A 82 3.84 -17.88 -6.81
C CYS A 82 3.27 -16.46 -6.87
N PHE A 83 4.08 -15.53 -7.38
CA PHE A 83 3.66 -14.17 -7.70
C PHE A 83 4.34 -13.75 -9.01
N THR A 84 3.75 -14.17 -10.11
CA THR A 84 4.25 -14.01 -11.49
C THR A 84 3.11 -13.58 -12.39
N THR A 85 3.41 -13.08 -13.59
CA THR A 85 2.39 -12.62 -14.55
C THR A 85 1.37 -13.70 -14.92
N SER A 86 1.78 -14.98 -15.01
CA SER A 86 0.87 -16.07 -15.37
C SER A 86 0.19 -16.73 -14.17
N ARG A 87 0.69 -16.54 -12.94
CA ARG A 87 0.20 -17.22 -11.74
C ARG A 87 0.39 -16.36 -10.50
N ASN A 88 -0.70 -16.20 -9.76
CA ASN A 88 -0.76 -15.42 -8.53
C ASN A 88 -1.37 -16.27 -7.40
N CYS A 89 -0.60 -17.26 -6.95
CA CYS A 89 -1.00 -18.09 -5.80
C CYS A 89 -1.00 -17.28 -4.49
N PHE A 90 -0.26 -16.17 -4.44
CA PHE A 90 -0.28 -15.25 -3.31
C PHE A 90 -1.69 -14.70 -3.06
N ALA A 91 -2.31 -14.07 -4.05
CA ALA A 91 -3.66 -13.55 -3.91
C ALA A 91 -4.67 -14.66 -3.60
N GLN A 92 -4.67 -15.74 -4.38
CA GLN A 92 -5.63 -16.84 -4.21
C GLN A 92 -5.59 -17.45 -2.80
N TRP A 93 -4.40 -17.71 -2.26
CA TRP A 93 -4.25 -18.22 -0.90
C TRP A 93 -4.85 -17.27 0.14
N HIS A 94 -4.59 -15.96 0.01
CA HIS A 94 -5.08 -14.98 0.98
C HIS A 94 -6.57 -14.69 0.81
N ASP A 95 -7.12 -14.74 -0.39
CA ASP A 95 -8.57 -14.60 -0.63
C ASP A 95 -9.35 -15.76 -0.01
N MET A 96 -8.84 -17.00 -0.11
CA MET A 96 -9.45 -18.18 0.50
C MET A 96 -9.41 -18.16 2.04
N ASN A 97 -8.38 -17.55 2.62
CA ASN A 97 -8.15 -17.53 4.06
C ASN A 97 -8.53 -16.19 4.74
N ALA A 98 -8.94 -15.17 3.97
CA ALA A 98 -9.39 -13.89 4.53
C ALA A 98 -10.68 -14.02 5.36
N THR A 99 -11.51 -15.02 5.06
CA THR A 99 -12.82 -15.23 5.71
C THR A 99 -12.71 -15.82 7.12
N THR A 100 -11.60 -16.48 7.47
CA THR A 100 -11.46 -17.18 8.77
C THR A 100 -10.92 -16.30 9.90
N ALA A 101 -10.40 -15.11 9.61
CA ALA A 101 -9.92 -14.18 10.63
C ALA A 101 -11.04 -13.46 11.43
N GLY A 102 -12.31 -13.66 11.07
CA GLY A 102 -13.48 -13.06 11.75
C GLY A 102 -14.38 -14.02 12.52
N ALA A 103 -14.13 -15.34 12.50
CA ALA A 103 -15.07 -16.37 12.99
C ALA A 103 -14.62 -17.10 14.26
N MET A 104 -13.90 -16.44 15.17
CA MET A 104 -13.69 -16.92 16.54
C MET A 104 -14.07 -15.83 17.55
N ARG A 105 -15.36 -15.75 17.86
CA ARG A 105 -15.92 -15.23 19.12
C ARG A 105 -17.12 -16.08 19.50
#